data_AF-A0A7Y5QNK4-F1
#
_entry.id   AF-A0A7Y5QNK4-F1
#
_cell.length_a   1.000
_cell.length_b   1.000
_cell.length_c   1.000
_cell.angle_alpha   90.00
_cell.angle_beta   90.00
_cell.angle_gamma   90.00
#
_symmetry.space_group_name_H-M   'P 1'
#
loop_
_entity.id
_entity.type
_entity.pdbx_description
1 polymer ?
#
loop_
_entity_poly.entity_id
_entity_poly.type
_entity_poly.pdbx_seq_one_letter_code
_entity_poly.pdbx_strand_id
1 'polypeptide(L)'
;MPKAALLIVVLAALAACKSTGGTGLTGERLAPQVREASANVITEAEIRAQSFQNAWQAIIALRPNWPKIDGYVNTRRIQYERLQEIPVDTVREIRLLSREQARVRFGPEAQQLIHVITK
;
A
#
# COMPACT_ATOMS: atom_id res chain seq x y z
N MET A 1 -31.01 -37.91 40.99
CA MET A 1 -31.79 -36.72 40.59
C MET A 1 -31.19 -36.16 39.31
N PRO A 2 -31.91 -36.21 38.16
CA PRO A 2 -31.38 -35.82 36.86
C PRO A 2 -31.63 -34.35 36.47
N LYS A 3 -30.59 -33.80 35.81
CA LYS A 3 -30.46 -32.78 34.75
C LYS A 3 -31.70 -32.03 34.19
N ALA A 4 -31.52 -30.71 34.13
CA ALA A 4 -31.72 -29.76 33.01
C ALA A 4 -32.88 -29.94 32.02
N ALA A 5 -33.70 -28.88 31.88
CA ALA A 5 -33.99 -28.12 30.65
C ALA A 5 -35.22 -27.22 30.88
N LEU A 6 -35.24 -25.97 30.39
CA LEU A 6 -36.09 -25.57 29.27
C LEU A 6 -36.00 -24.04 29.02
N LEU A 7 -35.75 -23.76 27.75
CA LEU A 7 -35.68 -22.51 27.01
C LEU A 7 -37.05 -21.80 26.92
N ILE A 8 -37.13 -20.47 27.09
CA ILE A 8 -38.22 -19.66 26.50
C ILE A 8 -37.64 -18.40 25.85
N VAL A 9 -37.83 -18.34 24.54
CA VAL A 9 -37.54 -17.24 23.62
C VAL A 9 -38.70 -16.25 23.66
N VAL A 10 -38.44 -14.95 23.79
CA VAL A 10 -39.44 -13.91 23.49
C VAL A 10 -38.84 -12.94 22.49
N LEU A 11 -39.27 -13.12 21.23
CA LEU A 11 -39.26 -12.09 20.20
C LEU A 11 -40.18 -10.95 20.64
N ALA A 12 -39.67 -9.72 20.65
CA ALA A 12 -40.51 -8.53 20.52
C ALA A 12 -39.76 -7.50 19.67
N ALA A 13 -40.12 -7.48 18.39
CA ALA A 13 -39.80 -6.38 17.48
C ALA A 13 -40.63 -5.16 17.89
N LEU A 14 -40.00 -3.99 18.04
CA LEU A 14 -40.66 -2.69 17.93
C LEU A 14 -39.66 -1.66 17.40
N ALA A 15 -39.87 -1.31 16.14
CA ALA A 15 -39.28 -0.15 15.51
C ALA A 15 -39.80 1.13 16.17
N ALA A 16 -38.91 2.05 16.51
CA ALA A 16 -39.25 3.45 16.72
C ALA A 16 -38.06 4.34 16.33
N CYS A 17 -38.22 5.09 15.25
CA CYS A 17 -37.33 6.17 14.85
C CYS A 17 -37.30 7.25 15.94
N LYS A 18 -36.11 7.59 16.45
CA LYS A 18 -35.80 8.93 16.97
C LYS A 18 -34.38 9.31 16.56
N SER A 19 -34.31 10.11 15.50
CA SER A 19 -33.24 11.07 15.28
C SER A 19 -33.32 12.13 16.38
N THR A 20 -32.21 12.44 17.06
CA THR A 20 -31.82 13.77 17.55
C THR A 20 -30.42 13.71 18.20
N GLY A 21 -29.41 14.21 17.47
CA GLY A 21 -28.37 15.13 17.94
C GLY A 21 -27.37 14.76 19.06
N GLY A 22 -26.09 14.66 18.68
CA GLY A 22 -24.88 15.04 19.46
C GLY A 22 -24.57 14.20 20.70
N THR A 23 -23.34 13.83 21.07
CA THR A 23 -22.04 14.48 20.86
C THR A 23 -20.95 13.48 21.28
N GLY A 24 -19.89 13.36 20.47
CA GLY A 24 -18.53 13.17 20.95
C GLY A 24 -18.10 11.78 21.46
N LEU A 25 -16.86 11.44 21.10
CA LEU A 25 -16.02 10.38 21.67
C LEU A 25 -16.22 8.97 21.12
N THR A 26 -16.20 8.83 19.79
CA THR A 26 -15.46 7.69 19.23
C THR A 26 -14.01 8.10 19.14
N GLY A 27 -13.20 7.54 20.03
CA GLY A 27 -11.75 7.60 19.95
C GLY A 27 -11.31 6.97 18.64
N GLU A 28 -11.23 7.79 17.60
CA GLU A 28 -10.49 7.47 16.39
C GLU A 28 -9.01 7.62 16.77
N ARG A 29 -8.48 6.59 17.45
CA ARG A 29 -7.08 6.25 17.25
C ARG A 29 -6.99 5.99 15.75
N LEU A 30 -6.60 7.02 15.01
CA LEU A 30 -5.90 6.87 13.74
C LEU A 30 -4.65 6.04 14.06
N ALA A 31 -4.84 4.72 14.16
CA ALA A 31 -3.76 3.80 13.92
C ALA A 31 -3.23 4.21 12.54
N PRO A 32 -1.94 4.55 12.41
CA PRO A 32 -1.39 4.83 11.10
C PRO A 32 -1.78 3.64 10.23
N GLN A 33 -2.45 3.89 9.11
CA GLN A 33 -2.77 2.86 8.14
C GLN A 33 -1.45 2.33 7.58
N VAL A 34 -0.79 1.46 8.33
CA VAL A 34 0.09 0.42 7.82
C VAL A 34 -0.85 -0.70 7.35
N ARG A 35 -1.81 -0.35 6.49
CA ARG A 35 -2.76 -1.29 5.89
C ARG A 35 -2.24 -1.55 4.50
N GLU A 36 -1.56 -2.69 4.39
CA GLU A 36 -1.06 -3.27 3.15
C GLU A 36 -0.06 -2.38 2.43
N ALA A 37 1.22 -2.69 2.60
CA ALA A 37 2.20 -2.38 1.59
C ALA A 37 1.64 -2.87 0.25
N SER A 38 1.14 -1.95 -0.58
CA SER A 38 0.44 -2.36 -1.79
C SER A 38 1.41 -3.21 -2.61
N ALA A 39 0.94 -4.30 -3.21
CA ALA A 39 1.81 -5.20 -3.97
C ALA A 39 2.65 -4.48 -5.04
N ASN A 40 2.22 -3.28 -5.44
CA ASN A 40 2.84 -2.41 -6.45
C ASN A 40 3.60 -1.21 -5.87
N VAL A 41 3.77 -1.11 -4.55
CA VAL A 41 4.51 -0.01 -3.90
C VAL A 41 5.46 -0.60 -2.86
N ILE A 42 6.69 -0.08 -2.86
CA ILE A 42 7.67 -0.25 -1.82
C ILE A 42 7.84 1.11 -1.15
N THR A 43 7.42 1.18 0.10
CA THR A 43 7.43 2.40 0.91
C THR A 43 8.81 2.67 1.52
N GLU A 44 9.05 3.91 1.95
CA GLU A 44 10.25 4.25 2.72
C GLU A 44 10.40 3.41 3.98
N ALA A 45 9.29 3.08 4.65
CA ALA A 45 9.30 2.26 5.84
C ALA A 45 9.80 0.84 5.54
N GLU A 46 9.39 0.24 4.43
CA GLU A 46 9.89 -1.07 3.99
C GLU A 46 11.36 -1.01 3.58
N ILE A 47 11.77 0.07 2.91
CA ILE A 47 13.17 0.30 2.54
C ILE A 47 14.05 0.39 3.78
N ARG A 48 13.62 1.13 4.81
CA ARG A 48 14.39 1.33 6.05
C ARG A 48 14.33 0.13 7.00
N ALA A 49 13.37 -0.77 6.83
CA ALA A 49 13.25 -1.98 7.66
C ALA A 49 14.41 -2.95 7.43
N GLN A 50 15.12 -2.84 6.31
CA GLN A 50 16.27 -3.66 5.95
C GLN A 50 17.41 -2.78 5.41
N SER A 51 18.62 -3.32 5.32
CA SER A 51 19.77 -2.60 4.77
C SER A 51 20.00 -3.00 3.32
N PHE A 52 19.50 -2.18 2.39
CA PHE A 52 19.75 -2.35 0.95
C PHE A 52 20.83 -1.37 0.49
N GLN A 53 21.65 -1.75 -0.49
CA GLN A 53 22.65 -0.84 -1.06
C GLN A 53 22.03 0.08 -2.13
N ASN A 54 21.07 -0.44 -2.90
CA ASN A 54 20.48 0.27 -4.03
C ASN A 54 19.00 -0.07 -4.24
N ALA A 55 18.34 0.71 -5.10
CA ALA A 55 16.92 0.52 -5.42
C ALA A 55 16.63 -0.87 -6.01
N TRP A 56 17.52 -1.41 -6.85
CA TRP A 56 17.34 -2.74 -7.43
C TRP A 56 17.35 -3.85 -6.36
N GLN A 57 18.27 -3.79 -5.39
CA GLN A 57 18.32 -4.73 -4.27
C GLN A 57 17.03 -4.69 -3.43
N ALA A 58 16.48 -3.49 -3.18
CA ALA A 58 15.21 -3.36 -2.48
C ALA A 58 14.06 -4.03 -3.26
N ILE A 59 14.01 -3.86 -4.59
CA ILE A 59 12.98 -4.45 -5.44
C ILE A 59 13.06 -5.98 -5.42
N ILE A 60 14.23 -6.58 -5.65
CA ILE A 60 14.36 -8.05 -5.70
C ILE A 60 14.09 -8.70 -4.34
N ALA A 61 14.43 -8.03 -3.24
CA ALA A 61 14.24 -8.57 -1.90
C ALA A 61 12.78 -8.47 -1.44
N LEU A 62 12.14 -7.32 -1.68
CA LEU A 62 10.79 -7.04 -1.20
C LEU A 62 9.69 -7.49 -2.18
N ARG A 63 10.00 -7.54 -3.48
CA ARG A 63 9.05 -7.80 -4.57
C ARG A 63 9.70 -8.65 -5.69
N PRO A 64 10.09 -9.91 -5.41
CA PRO A 64 10.77 -10.78 -6.39
C PRO A 64 9.96 -11.08 -7.65
N ASN A 65 8.63 -10.93 -7.60
CA ASN A 65 7.73 -11.17 -8.73
C ASN A 65 7.59 -9.98 -9.69
N TRP A 66 8.23 -8.83 -9.39
CA TRP A 66 8.15 -7.68 -10.28
C TRP A 66 8.94 -7.92 -11.57
N PRO A 67 8.42 -7.43 -12.72
CA PRO A 67 9.08 -7.61 -14.00
C PRO A 67 10.36 -6.77 -14.08
N LYS A 68 11.35 -7.25 -14.83
CA LYS A 68 12.58 -6.52 -15.17
C LYS A 68 12.30 -5.57 -16.33
N ILE A 69 11.86 -4.36 -16.01
CA ILE A 69 11.44 -3.35 -17.00
C ILE A 69 12.08 -2.01 -16.69
N ASP A 70 12.17 -1.17 -17.72
CA ASP A 70 12.67 0.20 -17.61
C ASP A 70 11.97 0.97 -16.51
N GLY A 71 12.74 1.88 -15.92
CA GLY A 71 12.29 2.71 -14.83
C GLY A 71 12.23 4.19 -15.20
N TYR A 72 11.60 4.95 -14.32
CA TYR A 72 11.73 6.39 -14.24
C TYR A 72 12.26 6.76 -12.87
N VAL A 73 13.28 7.60 -12.82
CA VAL A 73 13.70 8.27 -11.59
C VAL A 73 13.19 9.69 -11.68
N ASN A 74 12.19 10.01 -10.86
CA ASN A 74 11.39 11.23 -10.99
C ASN A 74 10.77 11.36 -12.40
N THR A 75 11.39 12.15 -13.29
CA THR A 75 10.91 12.37 -14.67
C THR A 75 11.85 11.82 -15.74
N ARG A 76 13.00 11.26 -15.36
CA ARG A 76 14.00 10.75 -16.31
C ARG A 76 13.83 9.25 -16.48
N ARG A 77 13.67 8.81 -17.74
CA ARG A 77 13.70 7.40 -18.10
C ARG A 77 15.10 6.83 -17.89
N ILE A 78 15.16 5.65 -17.30
CA ILE A 78 16.38 4.87 -17.11
C ILE A 78 16.13 3.42 -17.51
N GLN A 79 17.18 2.74 -17.94
CA GLN A 79 17.14 1.29 -18.16
C GLN A 79 17.09 0.55 -16.82
N TYR A 80 16.53 -0.65 -16.78
CA TYR A 80 16.39 -1.39 -15.52
C TYR A 80 17.74 -1.70 -14.86
N GLU A 81 18.81 -1.92 -15.64
CA GLU A 81 20.17 -2.15 -15.13
C GLU A 81 20.68 -0.95 -14.34
N ARG A 82 20.24 0.26 -14.68
CA ARG A 82 20.65 1.51 -14.01
C ARG A 82 20.02 1.66 -12.62
N LEU A 83 19.00 0.86 -12.27
CA LEU A 83 18.41 0.88 -10.92
C LEU A 83 19.41 0.50 -9.82
N GLN A 84 20.45 -0.26 -10.16
CA GLN A 84 21.52 -0.61 -9.22
C GLN A 84 22.44 0.57 -8.88
N GLU A 85 22.42 1.63 -9.71
CA GLU A 85 23.22 2.85 -9.50
C GLU A 85 22.53 3.84 -8.56
N ILE A 86 21.24 3.63 -8.23
CA ILE A 86 20.46 4.52 -7.37
C ILE A 86 20.66 4.11 -5.90
N PRO A 87 21.33 4.92 -5.08
CA PRO A 87 21.52 4.61 -3.67
C PRO A 87 20.18 4.62 -2.94
N VAL A 88 19.93 3.60 -2.10
CA VAL A 88 18.63 3.46 -1.44
C VAL A 88 18.33 4.63 -0.49
N ASP A 89 19.36 5.27 0.06
CA ASP A 89 19.23 6.43 0.95
C ASP A 89 18.57 7.64 0.29
N THR A 90 18.66 7.72 -1.04
CA THR A 90 18.02 8.78 -1.83
C THR A 90 16.57 8.47 -2.20
N VAL A 91 16.14 7.21 -2.03
CA VAL A 91 14.83 6.72 -2.42
C VAL A 91 13.83 7.00 -1.31
N ARG A 92 12.72 7.65 -1.67
CA ARG A 92 11.54 7.81 -0.81
C ARG A 92 10.54 6.68 -1.05
N GLU A 93 10.37 6.27 -2.29
CA GLU A 93 9.35 5.28 -2.64
C GLU A 93 9.63 4.66 -4.01
N ILE A 94 9.28 3.39 -4.20
CA ILE A 94 9.35 2.71 -5.49
C ILE A 94 7.97 2.20 -5.85
N ARG A 95 7.47 2.49 -7.05
CA ARG A 95 6.15 2.04 -7.52
C ARG A 95 6.27 1.24 -8.80
N LEU A 96 5.56 0.13 -8.90
CA LEU A 96 5.25 -0.50 -10.17
C LEU A 96 3.97 0.16 -10.72
N LEU A 97 4.10 0.85 -11.84
CA LEU A 97 2.97 1.48 -12.50
C LEU A 97 2.47 0.59 -13.63
N SER A 98 1.16 0.34 -13.67
CA SER A 98 0.52 -0.26 -14.83
C SER A 98 0.65 0.65 -16.05
N ARG A 99 0.45 0.12 -17.26
CA ARG A 99 0.47 0.92 -18.49
C ARG A 99 -0.47 2.12 -18.41
N GLU A 100 -1.67 1.95 -17.86
CA GLU A 100 -2.65 3.04 -17.72
C GLU A 100 -2.15 4.13 -16.77
N GLN A 101 -1.64 3.74 -15.60
CA GLN A 101 -1.07 4.67 -14.62
C GLN A 101 0.15 5.42 -15.17
N ALA A 102 1.01 4.70 -15.89
CA ALA A 102 2.17 5.27 -16.54
C ALA A 102 1.78 6.28 -17.62
N ARG A 103 0.75 5.98 -18.43
CA ARG A 103 0.27 6.89 -19.48
C ARG A 103 -0.28 8.20 -18.94
N VAL A 104 -1.01 8.13 -17.82
CA VAL A 104 -1.51 9.32 -17.13
C VAL A 104 -0.36 10.20 -16.63
N ARG A 105 0.75 9.61 -16.19
CA ARG A 105 1.85 10.34 -15.56
C ARG A 105 2.95 10.80 -16.52
N PHE A 106 3.28 9.99 -17.52
CA PHE A 106 4.43 10.18 -18.41
C PHE A 106 4.04 10.33 -19.89
N GLY A 107 2.75 10.28 -20.22
CA GLY A 107 2.23 10.49 -21.57
C GLY A 107 1.85 9.19 -22.31
N PRO A 108 1.17 9.31 -23.47
CA PRO A 108 0.49 8.19 -24.13
C PRO A 108 1.41 7.05 -24.57
N GLU A 109 2.70 7.33 -24.78
CA GLU A 109 3.75 6.39 -25.18
C GLU A 109 4.21 5.46 -24.04
N ALA A 110 3.90 5.82 -22.78
CA ALA A 110 4.41 5.12 -21.63
C ALA A 110 3.83 3.70 -21.51
N GLN A 111 4.70 2.74 -21.22
CA GLN A 111 4.33 1.36 -20.94
C GLN A 111 4.33 1.12 -19.43
N GLN A 112 4.04 -0.12 -19.00
CA GLN A 112 4.31 -0.53 -17.62
C GLN A 112 5.77 -0.22 -17.28
N LEU A 113 6.02 0.35 -16.09
CA LEU A 113 7.35 0.81 -15.69
C LEU A 113 7.53 0.84 -14.16
N ILE A 114 8.78 0.90 -13.72
CA ILE A 114 9.14 1.12 -12.31
C ILE A 114 9.40 2.60 -12.08
N HIS A 115 8.61 3.25 -11.23
CA HIS A 115 8.81 4.65 -10.87
C HIS A 115 9.49 4.76 -9.51
N VAL A 116 10.75 5.20 -9.51
CA VAL A 116 11.55 5.51 -8.34
C VAL A 116 11.38 6.99 -8.01
N ILE A 117 10.87 7.27 -6.83
CA ILE A 117 10.66 8.61 -6.29
C ILE A 117 11.76 8.87 -5.29
N THR A 118 12.55 9.91 -5.53
CA THR A 118 13.63 10.31 -4.61
C THR A 118 13.12 11.29 -3.56
N LYS A 119 13.90 11.48 -2.49
CA LYS A 119 13.66 12.47 -1.44
C LYS A 119 13.67 13.89 -2.00
#